data_AF-K1AMI8-F1
#
_entry.id   AF-K1AMI8-F1
#
_cell.length_a   1.000
_cell.length_b   1.000
_cell.length_c   1.000
_cell.angle_alpha   90.00
_cell.angle_beta   90.00
_cell.angle_gamma   90.00
#
_symmetry.space_group_name_H-M   'P 1'
#
loop_
_entity.id
_entity.type
_entity.pdbx_description
1 polymer ?
#
loop_
_entity_poly.entity_id
_entity_poly.type
_entity_poly.pdbx_seq_one_letter_code
_entity_poly.pdbx_strand_id
1 'polypeptide(L)' 'MAFEIKKDKISKALGETIPSVPKAKSQGRRAGRPSGKTKHPYQFTLKPQNREKLDRIAEQAGYSGASTFLDNWIESYEEE' A
#
# COMPACT_ATOMS: atom_id res chain seq x y z
N MET A 1 39.15 47.13 -11.66
CA MET A 1 37.69 46.82 -11.64
C MET A 1 37.54 45.36 -11.25
N ALA A 2 36.52 44.85 -10.56
CA ALA A 2 35.52 45.32 -9.61
C ALA A 2 34.75 44.04 -9.20
N PHE A 3 34.28 43.97 -7.95
CA PHE A 3 33.45 42.94 -7.31
C PHE A 3 34.06 41.56 -7.01
N GLU A 4 34.70 41.46 -5.84
CA GLU A 4 34.82 40.18 -5.14
C GLU A 4 33.43 39.72 -4.66
N ILE A 5 32.87 38.70 -5.31
CA ILE A 5 31.57 38.14 -4.94
C ILE A 5 31.76 37.32 -3.66
N LYS A 6 31.43 37.90 -2.50
CA LYS A 6 31.43 37.22 -1.19
C LYS A 6 30.23 36.26 -1.08
N LYS A 7 30.26 35.18 -1.88
CA LYS A 7 29.24 34.12 -1.91
C LYS A 7 29.03 33.47 -0.53
N ASP A 8 30.08 33.40 0.28
CA ASP A 8 30.05 32.79 1.63
C ASP A 8 29.21 33.57 2.65
N LYS A 9 29.03 34.88 2.45
CA LYS A 9 28.17 35.70 3.31
C LYS A 9 26.70 35.55 2.94
N ILE A 10 26.42 35.31 1.66
CA ILE A 10 25.07 35.13 1.13
C ILE A 10 24.53 33.75 1.54
N SER A 11 25.35 32.70 1.49
CA SER A 11 24.95 31.35 1.93
C SER A 11 24.68 31.26 3.43
N LYS A 12 25.43 32.01 4.27
CA LYS A 12 25.17 32.10 5.71
C LYS A 12 23.84 32.80 6.02
N ALA A 13 23.55 33.91 5.36
CA ALA A 13 22.31 34.65 5.58
C ALA A 13 21.05 33.88 5.15
N LEU A 14 21.15 33.02 4.13
CA LEU A 14 20.05 32.18 3.66
C LEU A 14 19.86 30.91 4.52
N GLY A 15 20.90 30.45 5.22
CA GLY A 15 20.87 29.20 6.00
C GLY A 15 20.35 29.34 7.44
N GLU A 16 20.38 30.54 8.03
CA GLU A 16 20.12 30.72 9.47
C GLU A 16 18.65 30.96 9.85
N THR A 17 17.71 31.19 8.91
CA THR A 17 16.37 31.71 9.26
C THR A 17 15.15 30.86 8.85
N ILE A 18 15.31 29.62 8.37
CA ILE A 18 14.13 28.73 8.19
C ILE A 18 14.41 27.31 8.72
N PRO A 19 13.60 26.82 9.68
CA PRO A 19 13.79 25.53 10.32
C PRO A 19 13.37 24.40 9.38
N SER A 20 14.29 23.51 9.04
CA SER A 20 13.97 22.30 8.28
C SER A 20 13.99 21.10 9.22
N VAL A 21 12.88 20.88 9.92
CA VAL A 21 12.50 19.52 10.33
C VAL A 21 12.60 18.65 9.08
N PRO A 22 13.26 17.48 9.11
CA PRO A 22 13.29 16.62 7.93
C PRO A 22 11.86 16.26 7.59
N LYS A 23 11.32 16.86 6.51
CA LYS A 23 10.10 16.39 5.86
C LYS A 23 10.32 14.90 5.63
N ALA A 24 9.54 14.06 6.29
CA ALA A 24 9.47 12.64 5.98
C ALA A 24 9.32 12.58 4.46
N LYS A 25 10.33 12.06 3.78
CA LYS A 25 10.30 11.89 2.33
C LYS A 25 9.01 11.11 2.08
N SER A 26 8.04 11.73 1.42
CA SER A 26 6.95 11.02 0.76
C SER A 26 7.65 9.88 0.02
N GLN A 27 7.48 8.65 0.51
CA GLN A 27 8.07 7.50 -0.14
C GLN A 27 7.41 7.48 -1.51
N GLY A 28 8.16 7.98 -2.50
CA GLY A 28 7.75 7.97 -3.89
C GLY A 28 7.24 6.56 -4.18
N ARG A 29 6.05 6.49 -4.78
CA ARG A 29 5.43 5.23 -5.17
C ARG A 29 6.52 4.40 -5.85
N ARG A 30 6.86 3.24 -5.28
CA ARG A 30 7.81 2.32 -5.91
C ARG A 30 7.35 2.12 -7.35
N ALA A 31 8.18 2.50 -8.31
CA ALA A 31 7.89 2.35 -9.72
C ALA A 31 7.53 0.88 -9.99
N GLY A 32 6.35 0.64 -10.58
CA GLY A 32 5.83 -0.71 -10.83
C GLY A 32 4.61 -1.12 -10.00
N ARG A 33 4.19 -0.35 -8.98
CA ARG A 33 2.88 -0.63 -8.33
C ARG A 33 1.74 -0.11 -9.23
N PRO A 34 0.87 -0.97 -9.77
CA PRO A 34 -0.27 -0.53 -10.57
C PRO A 34 -1.11 0.49 -9.80
N SER A 35 -1.66 1.46 -10.52
CA SER A 35 -2.43 2.53 -9.90
C SER A 35 -3.82 2.05 -9.55
N GLY A 36 -4.00 1.52 -8.35
CA GLY A 36 -5.31 1.10 -7.86
C GLY A 36 -5.24 0.01 -6.78
N LYS A 37 -6.39 -0.28 -6.19
CA LYS A 37 -6.59 -1.50 -5.39
C LYS A 37 -6.92 -2.62 -6.38
N THR A 38 -6.18 -3.73 -6.34
CA THR A 38 -6.45 -4.91 -7.16
C THR A 38 -7.54 -5.80 -6.57
N LYS A 39 -7.86 -5.63 -5.28
CA LYS A 39 -8.92 -6.36 -4.58
C LYS A 39 -9.80 -5.39 -3.80
N HIS A 40 -11.11 -5.62 -3.86
CA HIS A 40 -12.09 -4.88 -3.07
C HIS A 40 -12.55 -5.74 -1.90
N PRO A 41 -12.58 -5.21 -0.66
CA PRO A 41 -13.11 -5.97 0.46
C PRO A 41 -14.60 -6.22 0.25
N TYR A 42 -15.02 -7.47 0.45
CA TYR A 42 -16.42 -7.87 0.41
C TYR A 42 -16.80 -8.46 1.76
N GLN A 43 -17.94 -8.05 2.32
CA GLN A 43 -18.42 -8.51 3.61
C GLN A 43 -19.76 -9.21 3.42
N PHE A 44 -19.84 -10.45 3.86
CA PHE A 44 -21.08 -11.23 3.91
C PHE A 44 -21.34 -11.69 5.34
N THR A 45 -22.59 -11.99 5.65
CA THR A 45 -22.99 -12.60 6.92
C THR A 45 -23.32 -14.07 6.70
N LEU A 46 -22.58 -14.96 7.36
CA LEU A 46 -22.88 -16.40 7.38
C LEU A 46 -23.39 -16.82 8.74
N LYS A 47 -24.13 -17.92 8.78
CA LYS A 47 -24.36 -18.67 10.02
C LYS A 47 -23.01 -19.09 10.61
N PRO A 48 -22.82 -19.11 11.94
CA PRO A 48 -21.56 -19.50 12.57
C PRO A 48 -21.04 -20.86 12.08
N GLN A 49 -21.94 -21.84 11.95
CA GLN A 49 -21.62 -23.18 11.44
C GLN A 49 -21.09 -23.17 10.00
N ASN A 50 -21.61 -22.29 9.15
CA ASN A 50 -21.18 -22.20 7.76
C ASN A 50 -19.82 -21.51 7.63
N ARG A 51 -19.53 -20.54 8.51
CA ARG A 51 -18.21 -19.91 8.59
C ARG A 51 -17.14 -20.94 8.95
N GLU A 52 -17.36 -21.72 10.01
CA GLU A 52 -16.40 -22.77 10.39
C GLU A 52 -16.19 -23.82 9.29
N LYS A 53 -17.26 -24.18 8.57
CA LYS A 53 -17.16 -25.09 7.42
C LYS A 53 -16.31 -24.48 6.30
N LEU A 54 -16.54 -23.21 5.97
CA LEU A 54 -15.77 -22.48 4.96
C LEU A 54 -14.27 -22.48 5.31
N ASP A 55 -13.94 -22.17 6.57
CA ASP A 55 -12.56 -22.15 7.04
C ASP A 55 -11.92 -23.55 6.94
N ARG A 56 -12.63 -24.62 7.36
CA ARG A 56 -12.14 -26.00 7.22
C ARG A 56 -11.94 -26.42 5.78
N ILE A 57 -12.84 -26.07 4.87
CA ILE A 57 -12.71 -26.38 3.44
C ILE A 57 -11.48 -25.66 2.86
N ALA A 58 -11.28 -24.39 3.21
CA ALA A 58 -10.12 -23.63 2.77
C ALA A 58 -8.82 -24.26 3.27
N GLU A 59 -8.75 -24.65 4.54
CA GLU A 59 -7.60 -25.34 5.13
C GLU A 59 -7.33 -26.69 4.46
N GLN A 60 -8.37 -27.51 4.24
CA GLN A 60 -8.25 -28.81 3.58
C GLN A 60 -7.75 -28.71 2.14
N ALA A 61 -8.14 -27.64 1.43
CA ALA A 61 -7.66 -27.36 0.08
C ALA A 61 -6.29 -26.65 0.05
N GLY A 62 -5.66 -26.43 1.21
CA GLY A 62 -4.31 -25.85 1.31
C GLY A 62 -4.26 -24.32 1.15
N TYR A 63 -5.39 -23.63 1.24
CA TYR A 63 -5.44 -22.18 1.17
C TYR A 63 -5.14 -21.52 2.51
N SER A 64 -4.56 -20.32 2.45
CA SER A 64 -4.24 -19.52 3.65
C SER A 64 -5.46 -18.97 4.38
N GLY A 65 -6.66 -19.08 3.80
CA GLY A 65 -7.91 -18.63 4.40
C GLY A 65 -9.07 -18.60 3.42
N ALA A 66 -10.26 -18.41 3.97
CA ALA A 66 -11.52 -18.36 3.24
C ALA A 66 -11.54 -17.39 2.05
N SER A 67 -10.90 -16.22 2.19
CA SER A 67 -10.87 -15.20 1.13
C SER A 67 -10.18 -15.70 -0.12
N THR A 68 -9.01 -16.31 0.02
CA THR A 68 -8.23 -16.87 -1.10
C THR A 68 -8.93 -18.07 -1.72
N PHE A 69 -9.54 -18.92 -0.88
CA PHE A 69 -10.33 -20.05 -1.35
C PHE A 69 -11.50 -19.57 -2.23
N LEU A 70 -12.27 -18.58 -1.76
CA LEU A 70 -13.40 -18.03 -2.51
C LEU A 70 -12.97 -17.37 -3.82
N ASP A 71 -11.87 -16.62 -3.81
CA ASP A 71 -11.33 -15.95 -5.01
C ASP A 71 -11.06 -16.98 -6.12
N ASN A 72 -10.30 -18.04 -5.81
CA ASN A 72 -9.97 -19.10 -6.77
C ASN A 72 -11.19 -19.94 -7.15
N TRP A 73 -12.09 -20.20 -6.19
CA TRP A 73 -13.32 -20.96 -6.47
C TRP A 73 -14.21 -20.21 -7.46
N ILE A 74 -14.38 -18.89 -7.29
CA ILE A 74 -15.14 -18.03 -8.20
C ILE A 74 -14.47 -17.95 -9.56
N GLU A 75 -13.14 -17.82 -9.64
CA GLU A 75 -12.40 -17.83 -10.92
C GLU A 75 -12.60 -19.15 -11.70
N SER A 76 -12.80 -20.27 -11.01
CA SER A 76 -13.09 -21.57 -11.63
C SER A 76 -14.56 -21.81 -11.94
N TYR A 77 -15.46 -20.94 -11.46
CA TYR A 77 -16.90 -21.11 -11.63
C TYR A 77 -17.33 -20.45 -12.95
N GLU A 78 -17.87 -21.24 -13.88
CA GLU A 78 -18.46 -20.71 -15.11
C GLU A 78 -19.90 -20.23 -14.84
N GLU A 79 -20.19 -19.00 -15.24
CA GLU A 79 -21.55 -18.45 -15.21
C GLU A 79 -22.29 -18.86 -16.51
N GLU A 80 -23.42 -19.59 -16.37
CA GLU A 80 -24.33 -19.94 -17.48
C GLU A 80 -25.18 -18.75 -17.96
#